data_AF-A0A8C2LQZ6-F1
#
_entry.id   AF-A0A8C2LQZ6-F1
#
_cell.length_a   1.000
_cell.length_b   1.000
_cell.length_c   1.000
_cell.angle_alpha   90.00
_cell.angle_beta   90.00
_cell.angle_gamma   90.00
#
_symmetry.space_group_name_H-M   'P 1'
#
loop_
_entity.id
_entity.type
_entity.pdbx_description
1 polymer ?
#
loop_
_entity_poly.entity_id
_entity_poly.type
_entity_poly.pdbx_seq_one_letter_code
_entity_poly.pdbx_strand_id
1 'polypeptide(L)'
;MEPGPLSRPAEQGRCVSGSPSAGAACPASLPSTAGAEPGSRPAAVAAVLPAGGCGERMGVRTPKQFCRVLERPLISYTLQALERVCWIKDIVVAVTRENMEAMRNIIQRYGHKRISLAEAGATRHRSIFNGLKALAEDQPDCKLTKPEVVIIHDAVRPFVDEDILLRVVTAANEHGAAGAIRPLVSTVISPSADGCLDHSLDRAKHRASEMPQAFLFDVIYEAYQQCSDYDLEFGTECLQLALKYCHTKAKLLEGSPDLWKVTYKQDLYAAESMIKEKISQEICVIENTKDEESVGYLLKEVLRNELNFVNITSTPLEHTGGNIQNFLIAQCYSFICVNVVSSNFQETQKFLGTLEESSLPLLYPVVVVLVYFLDLTLVPLTQEMENLMWIRELAKEVKKRNVLLSGLLINYSQDEQKLQESLRQGASIIGALVKERSSALAGQLLVA
;
A
#
# COMPACT_ATOMS: atom_id res chain seq x y z
N MET A 1 -9.64 -65.90 13.40
CA MET A 1 -8.77 -66.99 12.95
C MET A 1 -8.90 -67.11 11.44
N GLU A 2 -7.91 -66.59 10.72
CA GLU A 2 -7.17 -67.19 9.59
C GLU A 2 -6.68 -66.10 8.61
N PRO A 3 -5.53 -66.31 7.93
CA PRO A 3 -4.54 -65.26 7.64
C PRO A 3 -4.21 -65.02 6.15
N GLY A 4 -3.67 -63.83 5.85
CA GLY A 4 -2.75 -63.53 4.72
C GLY A 4 -3.36 -63.40 3.30
N PRO A 5 -2.68 -62.75 2.32
CA PRO A 5 -1.22 -62.65 2.21
C PRO A 5 -0.62 -61.23 2.00
N LEU A 6 0.70 -61.18 2.22
CA LEU A 6 1.67 -60.10 2.00
C LEU A 6 2.11 -59.98 0.52
N SER A 7 2.86 -58.90 0.23
CA SER A 7 3.76 -58.56 -0.92
C SER A 7 3.17 -57.64 -1.99
N ARG A 8 3.81 -56.57 -2.51
CA ARG A 8 5.21 -56.04 -2.52
C ARG A 8 5.17 -54.53 -2.93
N PRO A 9 6.27 -53.74 -2.76
CA PRO A 9 6.34 -52.31 -3.13
C PRO A 9 7.05 -52.05 -4.48
N ALA A 10 6.63 -50.99 -5.18
CA ALA A 10 7.30 -50.35 -6.33
C ALA A 10 6.65 -48.95 -6.50
N GLU A 11 7.29 -47.83 -6.86
CA GLU A 11 8.57 -47.57 -7.52
C GLU A 11 8.91 -46.07 -7.35
N GLN A 12 10.21 -45.74 -7.35
CA GLN A 12 10.73 -44.36 -7.36
C GLN A 12 10.70 -43.79 -8.80
N GLY A 13 10.06 -42.63 -8.97
CA GLY A 13 10.07 -41.87 -10.23
C GLY A 13 11.26 -40.91 -10.31
N ARG A 14 12.00 -41.02 -11.42
CA ARG A 14 13.31 -40.43 -11.75
C ARG A 14 13.35 -38.91 -11.85
N CYS A 15 14.46 -38.33 -11.39
CA CYS A 15 15.04 -37.08 -11.90
C CYS A 15 15.52 -37.27 -13.35
N VAL A 16 15.22 -36.31 -14.23
CA VAL A 16 15.89 -36.16 -15.53
C VAL A 16 16.28 -34.69 -15.69
N SER A 17 17.58 -34.46 -15.65
CA SER A 17 18.29 -33.26 -16.08
C SER A 17 18.30 -33.18 -17.61
N GLY A 18 18.05 -32.00 -18.17
CA GLY A 18 18.25 -31.76 -19.60
C GLY A 18 18.05 -30.30 -20.00
N SER A 19 19.16 -29.61 -20.24
CA SER A 19 19.31 -28.43 -21.11
C SER A 19 20.66 -28.60 -21.85
N PRO A 20 20.99 -27.86 -22.94
CA PRO A 20 20.28 -26.79 -23.64
C PRO A 20 20.25 -26.96 -25.20
N SER A 21 19.46 -26.16 -25.93
CA SER A 21 19.88 -25.57 -27.22
C SER A 21 18.92 -24.46 -27.69
N ALA A 22 19.50 -23.50 -28.39
CA ALA A 22 18.96 -22.20 -28.77
C ALA A 22 18.18 -22.23 -30.11
N GLY A 23 17.23 -21.30 -30.28
CA GLY A 23 16.68 -20.99 -31.60
C GLY A 23 15.40 -20.14 -31.61
N ALA A 24 15.57 -18.85 -31.93
CA ALA A 24 14.66 -17.98 -32.71
C ALA A 24 13.28 -17.52 -32.17
N ALA A 25 13.29 -16.23 -31.76
CA ALA A 25 12.30 -15.15 -31.96
C ALA A 25 10.94 -15.43 -32.64
N CYS A 26 9.84 -15.07 -31.95
CA CYS A 26 8.88 -13.99 -32.30
C CYS A 26 7.72 -13.92 -31.27
N PRO A 27 7.13 -12.74 -31.01
CA PRO A 27 6.23 -12.54 -29.88
C PRO A 27 4.80 -12.99 -30.20
N ALA A 28 4.22 -13.81 -29.33
CA ALA A 28 2.80 -14.12 -29.36
C ALA A 28 2.01 -12.89 -28.87
N SER A 29 1.29 -12.28 -29.80
CA SER A 29 0.29 -11.25 -29.57
C SER A 29 -0.82 -11.74 -28.64
N LEU A 30 -1.14 -10.92 -27.65
CA LEU A 30 -2.34 -11.04 -26.81
C LEU A 30 -3.59 -11.01 -27.70
N PRO A 31 -4.59 -11.87 -27.47
CA PRO A 31 -5.84 -11.80 -28.21
C PRO A 31 -6.56 -10.49 -27.91
N SER A 32 -6.86 -9.78 -29.00
CA SER A 32 -7.58 -8.52 -29.05
C SER A 32 -8.90 -8.58 -28.27
N THR A 33 -9.13 -7.55 -27.47
CA THR A 33 -10.43 -7.16 -26.93
C THR A 33 -11.47 -7.07 -28.04
N ALA A 34 -12.38 -8.04 -28.08
CA ALA A 34 -13.54 -8.02 -28.95
C ALA A 34 -14.81 -8.01 -28.08
N GLY A 35 -15.54 -6.88 -28.12
CA GLY A 35 -16.95 -6.82 -27.77
C GLY A 35 -17.31 -6.23 -26.39
N ALA A 36 -16.93 -4.98 -26.11
CA ALA A 36 -17.67 -4.15 -25.16
C ALA A 36 -18.33 -3.01 -25.97
N GLU A 37 -19.66 -2.95 -25.96
CA GLU A 37 -20.39 -1.89 -26.65
C GLU A 37 -20.02 -0.49 -26.10
N PRO A 38 -19.78 0.51 -26.95
CA PRO A 38 -19.48 1.86 -26.52
C PRO A 38 -20.80 2.58 -26.19
N GLY A 39 -21.28 2.45 -24.95
CA GLY A 39 -22.51 3.14 -24.55
C GLY A 39 -22.96 3.04 -23.09
N SER A 40 -22.45 2.11 -22.27
CA SER A 40 -22.83 2.11 -20.85
C SER A 40 -22.06 3.20 -20.11
N ARG A 41 -22.79 4.16 -19.54
CA ARG A 41 -22.20 5.01 -18.49
C ARG A 41 -21.71 4.08 -17.40
N PRO A 42 -20.48 4.23 -16.88
CA PRO A 42 -20.08 3.47 -15.70
C PRO A 42 -21.13 3.72 -14.61
N ALA A 43 -21.64 2.64 -14.03
CA ALA A 43 -22.67 2.70 -13.00
C ALA A 43 -22.28 3.73 -11.92
N ALA A 44 -23.23 4.45 -11.36
CA ALA A 44 -22.91 5.38 -10.27
C ALA A 44 -22.43 4.56 -9.05
N VAL A 45 -21.14 4.65 -8.69
CA VAL A 45 -20.56 3.86 -7.58
C VAL A 45 -20.19 4.74 -6.39
N ALA A 46 -20.52 4.27 -5.19
CA ALA A 46 -20.00 4.80 -3.93
C ALA A 46 -19.43 3.68 -3.05
N ALA A 47 -18.70 4.03 -1.99
CA ALA A 47 -18.17 3.09 -1.02
C ALA A 47 -18.62 3.43 0.42
N VAL A 48 -18.80 2.41 1.26
CA VAL A 48 -19.10 2.54 2.69
C VAL A 48 -18.06 1.75 3.50
N LEU A 49 -17.42 2.44 4.44
CA LEU A 49 -16.39 1.89 5.31
C LEU A 49 -16.85 1.92 6.78
N PRO A 50 -17.20 0.78 7.40
CA PRO A 50 -17.39 0.72 8.84
C PRO A 50 -16.04 0.85 9.56
N ALA A 51 -15.86 1.96 10.27
CA ALA A 51 -14.66 2.32 11.02
C ALA A 51 -14.97 2.63 12.50
N GLY A 52 -16.06 2.05 13.05
CA GLY A 52 -16.48 2.22 14.45
C GLY A 52 -15.88 1.22 15.44
N GLY A 53 -15.23 0.15 14.96
CA GLY A 53 -14.72 -0.92 15.84
C GLY A 53 -13.57 -0.47 16.75
N CYS A 54 -13.55 -0.99 17.98
CA CYS A 54 -12.52 -0.74 18.99
C CYS A 54 -11.22 -1.55 18.77
N GLY A 55 -11.30 -2.71 18.09
CA GLY A 55 -10.11 -3.50 17.74
C GLY A 55 -9.50 -4.30 18.90
N GLU A 56 -10.30 -4.79 19.84
CA GLU A 56 -9.88 -5.51 21.07
C GLU A 56 -8.76 -6.53 20.87
N ARG A 57 -8.82 -7.35 19.81
CA ARG A 57 -7.81 -8.37 19.49
C ARG A 57 -6.40 -7.82 19.23
N MET A 58 -6.27 -6.55 18.87
CA MET A 58 -4.98 -5.92 18.62
C MET A 58 -4.25 -5.55 19.93
N GLY A 59 -4.97 -5.51 21.07
CA GLY A 59 -4.38 -5.26 22.39
C GLY A 59 -3.84 -3.83 22.57
N VAL A 60 -4.31 -2.88 21.78
CA VAL A 60 -3.91 -1.47 21.81
C VAL A 60 -5.07 -0.59 22.28
N ARG A 61 -4.76 0.52 22.96
CA ARG A 61 -5.78 1.49 23.43
C ARG A 61 -6.41 2.29 22.28
N THR A 62 -5.66 2.47 21.20
CA THR A 62 -6.10 3.22 20.02
C THR A 62 -6.93 2.31 19.12
N PRO A 63 -8.12 2.74 18.64
CA PRO A 63 -8.86 1.96 17.65
C PRO A 63 -7.96 1.61 16.46
N LYS A 64 -7.95 0.34 16.06
CA LYS A 64 -6.96 -0.22 15.14
C LYS A 64 -6.83 0.51 13.79
N GLN A 65 -7.91 1.09 13.28
CA GLN A 65 -7.95 1.90 12.07
C GLN A 65 -7.13 3.19 12.20
N PHE A 66 -6.86 3.65 13.41
CA PHE A 66 -6.04 4.81 13.73
C PHE A 66 -4.62 4.44 14.19
N CYS A 67 -4.28 3.15 14.28
CA CYS A 67 -2.90 2.73 14.48
C CYS A 67 -2.02 3.26 13.35
N ARG A 68 -0.84 3.74 13.71
CA ARG A 68 0.07 4.38 12.77
C ARG A 68 1.04 3.36 12.18
N VAL A 69 1.20 3.43 10.88
CA VAL A 69 2.27 2.79 10.12
C VAL A 69 3.05 3.92 9.45
N LEU A 70 4.35 4.03 9.70
CA LEU A 70 5.16 5.19 9.28
C LEU A 70 4.53 6.53 9.67
N GLU A 71 4.08 6.64 10.92
CA GLU A 71 3.38 7.81 11.51
C GLU A 71 2.02 8.18 10.90
N ARG A 72 1.62 7.50 9.83
CA ARG A 72 0.33 7.70 9.15
C ARG A 72 -0.72 6.67 9.61
N PRO A 73 -1.95 7.09 9.96
CA PRO A 73 -3.01 6.16 10.38
C PRO A 73 -3.37 5.13 9.30
N LEU A 74 -3.62 3.89 9.69
CA LEU A 74 -3.91 2.79 8.78
C LEU A 74 -5.07 3.09 7.81
N ILE A 75 -6.16 3.68 8.31
CA ILE A 75 -7.32 4.08 7.50
C ILE A 75 -6.95 5.05 6.36
N SER A 76 -5.94 5.90 6.58
CA SER A 76 -5.48 6.86 5.57
C SER A 76 -4.93 6.16 4.33
N TYR A 77 -4.34 4.97 4.47
CA TYR A 77 -3.88 4.17 3.34
C TYR A 77 -5.06 3.55 2.58
N THR A 78 -6.06 3.04 3.29
CA THR A 78 -7.30 2.49 2.69
C THR A 78 -8.06 3.56 1.91
N LEU A 79 -8.19 4.78 2.48
CA LEU A 79 -8.82 5.90 1.78
C LEU A 79 -8.04 6.28 0.52
N GLN A 80 -6.71 6.37 0.59
CA GLN A 80 -5.90 6.64 -0.59
C GLN A 80 -6.05 5.57 -1.69
N ALA A 81 -6.15 4.29 -1.31
CA ALA A 81 -6.35 3.20 -2.27
C ALA A 81 -7.68 3.35 -3.02
N LEU A 82 -8.78 3.64 -2.30
CA LEU A 82 -10.09 3.89 -2.90
C LEU A 82 -10.13 5.21 -3.68
N GLU A 83 -9.44 6.24 -3.21
CA GLU A 83 -9.42 7.55 -3.86
C GLU A 83 -8.70 7.55 -5.21
N ARG A 84 -7.74 6.64 -5.41
CA ARG A 84 -7.07 6.46 -6.71
C ARG A 84 -8.02 5.96 -7.79
N VAL A 85 -9.13 5.33 -7.39
CA VAL A 85 -10.16 4.84 -8.30
C VAL A 85 -11.10 5.99 -8.64
N CYS A 86 -11.01 6.49 -9.88
CA CYS A 86 -11.68 7.73 -10.29
C CYS A 86 -13.22 7.58 -10.38
N TRP A 87 -13.72 6.37 -10.65
CA TRP A 87 -15.14 6.08 -10.82
C TRP A 87 -15.90 5.84 -9.50
N ILE A 88 -15.22 5.72 -8.35
CA ILE A 88 -15.86 5.73 -7.03
C ILE A 88 -16.16 7.19 -6.66
N LYS A 89 -17.43 7.62 -6.74
CA LYS A 89 -17.80 9.04 -6.60
C LYS A 89 -17.75 9.54 -5.17
N ASP A 90 -18.22 8.74 -4.23
CA ASP A 90 -18.37 9.10 -2.83
C ASP A 90 -17.88 7.96 -1.93
N ILE A 91 -17.21 8.31 -0.83
CA ILE A 91 -16.72 7.36 0.17
C ILE A 91 -17.29 7.78 1.53
N VAL A 92 -18.23 7.00 2.06
CA VAL A 92 -18.81 7.22 3.38
C VAL A 92 -18.05 6.42 4.42
N VAL A 93 -17.52 7.10 5.42
CA VAL A 93 -16.79 6.47 6.53
C VAL A 93 -17.62 6.60 7.81
N ALA A 94 -18.07 5.46 8.33
CA ALA A 94 -18.81 5.40 9.57
C ALA A 94 -17.85 5.31 10.76
N VAL A 95 -17.71 6.37 11.55
CA VAL A 95 -16.83 6.45 12.74
C VAL A 95 -17.64 6.71 14.00
N THR A 96 -17.17 6.26 15.16
CA THR A 96 -17.87 6.56 16.42
C THR A 96 -17.86 8.07 16.68
N ARG A 97 -18.85 8.54 17.45
CA ARG A 97 -19.00 9.96 17.79
C ARG A 97 -17.73 10.55 18.41
N GLU A 98 -17.03 9.80 19.25
CA GLU A 98 -15.80 10.20 19.94
C GLU A 98 -14.64 10.39 18.95
N ASN A 99 -14.65 9.66 17.83
CA ASN A 99 -13.58 9.66 16.83
C ASN A 99 -13.88 10.53 15.62
N MET A 100 -15.05 11.18 15.54
CA MET A 100 -15.44 12.09 14.46
C MET A 100 -14.39 13.16 14.21
N GLU A 101 -13.96 13.85 15.27
CA GLU A 101 -12.99 14.94 15.15
C GLU A 101 -11.60 14.44 14.76
N ALA A 102 -11.18 13.30 15.30
CA ALA A 102 -9.93 12.65 14.89
C ALA A 102 -9.97 12.30 13.39
N MET A 103 -11.10 11.79 12.89
CA MET A 103 -11.25 11.45 11.48
C MET A 103 -11.26 12.69 10.58
N ARG A 104 -11.93 13.79 10.97
CA ARG A 104 -11.86 15.07 10.23
C ARG A 104 -10.43 15.59 10.12
N ASN A 105 -9.69 15.54 11.23
CA ASN A 105 -8.28 15.92 11.25
C ASN A 105 -7.43 15.03 10.33
N ILE A 106 -7.72 13.73 10.23
CA ILE A 106 -7.05 12.84 9.27
C ILE A 106 -7.40 13.22 7.83
N ILE A 107 -8.68 13.47 7.53
CA ILE A 107 -9.13 13.87 6.18
C ILE A 107 -8.41 15.15 5.75
N GLN A 108 -8.44 16.18 6.59
CA GLN A 108 -7.80 17.46 6.32
C GLN A 108 -6.28 17.32 6.21
N ARG A 109 -5.65 16.63 7.18
CA ARG A 109 -4.18 16.50 7.23
C ARG A 109 -3.64 15.82 5.99
N TYR A 110 -4.26 14.74 5.50
CA TYR A 110 -3.77 13.98 4.35
C TYR A 110 -4.43 14.37 3.02
N GLY A 111 -5.27 15.41 3.02
CA GLY A 111 -5.90 15.93 1.80
C GLY A 111 -6.87 14.96 1.13
N HIS A 112 -7.49 14.05 1.90
CA HIS A 112 -8.47 13.09 1.41
C HIS A 112 -9.70 13.82 0.86
N LYS A 113 -10.22 13.34 -0.27
CA LYS A 113 -11.32 13.95 -1.03
C LYS A 113 -12.46 12.95 -1.20
N ARG A 114 -13.67 13.47 -1.45
CA ARG A 114 -14.87 12.64 -1.65
C ARG A 114 -15.25 11.83 -0.41
N ILE A 115 -14.81 12.28 0.77
CA ILE A 115 -15.08 11.60 2.04
C ILE A 115 -16.24 12.29 2.74
N SER A 116 -17.27 11.52 3.06
CA SER A 116 -18.36 11.92 3.94
C SER A 116 -18.33 11.09 5.21
N LEU A 117 -18.65 11.70 6.34
CA LEU A 117 -18.65 11.02 7.64
C LEU A 117 -20.08 10.68 8.06
N ALA A 118 -20.25 9.49 8.59
CA ALA A 118 -21.48 9.05 9.25
C ALA A 118 -21.17 8.58 10.67
N GLU A 119 -22.14 8.68 11.58
CA GLU A 119 -21.99 8.11 12.92
C GLU A 119 -22.08 6.58 12.85
N ALA A 120 -21.06 5.90 13.37
CA ALA A 120 -21.06 4.45 13.50
C ALA A 120 -22.09 3.98 14.53
N GLY A 121 -22.72 2.84 14.28
CA GLY A 121 -23.52 2.16 15.28
C GLY A 121 -22.66 1.28 16.21
N ALA A 122 -23.29 0.68 17.22
CA ALA A 122 -22.62 -0.21 18.17
C ALA A 122 -21.98 -1.45 17.51
N THR A 123 -22.52 -1.89 16.37
CA THR A 123 -22.05 -3.08 15.63
C THR A 123 -21.63 -2.74 14.21
N ARG A 124 -20.97 -3.70 13.55
CA ARG A 124 -20.55 -3.57 12.15
C ARG A 124 -21.74 -3.32 11.22
N HIS A 125 -22.81 -4.12 11.33
CA HIS A 125 -23.98 -3.96 10.46
C HIS A 125 -24.69 -2.63 10.71
N ARG A 126 -24.87 -2.18 11.96
CA ARG A 126 -25.45 -0.87 12.25
C ARG A 126 -24.62 0.28 11.66
N SER A 127 -23.29 0.18 11.73
CA SER A 127 -22.38 1.15 11.11
C SER A 127 -22.50 1.21 9.58
N ILE A 128 -22.59 0.05 8.93
CA ILE A 128 -22.80 -0.03 7.49
C ILE A 128 -24.16 0.57 7.12
N PHE A 129 -25.22 0.25 7.86
CA PHE A 129 -26.55 0.75 7.58
C PHE A 129 -26.60 2.29 7.68
N ASN A 130 -25.96 2.88 8.69
CA ASN A 130 -25.86 4.34 8.80
C ASN A 130 -25.12 4.95 7.59
N GLY A 131 -24.08 4.29 7.10
CA GLY A 131 -23.40 4.71 5.87
C GLY A 131 -24.28 4.61 4.61
N LEU A 132 -25.09 3.55 4.51
CA LEU A 132 -26.06 3.41 3.41
C LEU A 132 -27.18 4.47 3.49
N LYS A 133 -27.67 4.78 4.70
CA LYS A 133 -28.66 5.87 4.91
C LYS A 133 -28.11 7.22 4.45
N ALA A 134 -26.84 7.52 4.76
CA ALA A 134 -26.20 8.74 4.29
C ALA A 134 -26.14 8.86 2.76
N LEU A 135 -26.12 7.73 2.03
CA LEU A 135 -26.18 7.69 0.56
C LEU A 135 -27.62 7.71 0.00
N ALA A 136 -28.61 7.28 0.78
CA ALA A 136 -30.02 7.22 0.36
C ALA A 136 -30.78 8.52 0.62
N GLU A 137 -30.48 9.18 1.73
CA GLU A 137 -31.28 10.28 2.29
C GLU A 137 -30.60 11.62 1.99
N ASP A 138 -31.38 12.60 1.47
CA ASP A 138 -30.91 13.98 1.32
C ASP A 138 -30.61 14.56 2.71
N GLN A 139 -29.33 14.71 3.06
CA GLN A 139 -28.95 15.39 4.29
C GLN A 139 -28.88 16.91 4.08
N PRO A 140 -29.34 17.73 5.04
CA PRO A 140 -29.36 19.19 4.91
C PRO A 140 -27.99 19.79 4.55
N ASP A 141 -26.92 19.17 5.05
CA ASP A 141 -25.55 19.69 4.96
C ASP A 141 -24.66 18.92 3.97
N CYS A 142 -25.17 17.85 3.33
CA CYS A 142 -24.43 17.04 2.37
C CYS A 142 -25.38 16.36 1.39
N LYS A 143 -25.37 16.81 0.13
CA LYS A 143 -26.15 16.20 -0.94
C LYS A 143 -25.32 15.13 -1.65
N LEU A 144 -25.40 13.89 -1.15
CA LEU A 144 -24.81 12.74 -1.82
C LEU A 144 -25.76 12.22 -2.91
N THR A 145 -25.20 11.74 -4.01
CA THR A 145 -26.02 11.11 -5.05
C THR A 145 -26.15 9.64 -4.73
N LYS A 146 -27.40 9.15 -4.63
CA LYS A 146 -27.68 7.73 -4.48
C LYS A 146 -26.97 6.93 -5.58
N PRO A 147 -26.09 5.97 -5.22
CA PRO A 147 -25.38 5.17 -6.22
C PRO A 147 -26.27 4.06 -6.77
N GLU A 148 -25.93 3.54 -7.94
CA GLU A 148 -26.49 2.29 -8.48
C GLU A 148 -25.84 1.08 -7.81
N VAL A 149 -24.52 1.15 -7.57
CA VAL A 149 -23.74 0.10 -6.91
C VAL A 149 -23.01 0.69 -5.71
N VAL A 150 -23.06 0.01 -4.57
CA VAL A 150 -22.28 0.38 -3.38
C VAL A 150 -21.26 -0.70 -3.04
N ILE A 151 -20.03 -0.26 -2.79
CA ILE A 151 -18.95 -1.10 -2.28
C ILE A 151 -18.96 -1.04 -0.75
N ILE A 152 -18.89 -2.18 -0.09
CA ILE A 152 -18.60 -2.29 1.33
C ILE A 152 -17.14 -2.73 1.48
N HIS A 153 -16.33 -1.93 2.18
CA HIS A 153 -14.92 -2.23 2.42
C HIS A 153 -14.53 -1.98 3.88
N ASP A 154 -13.67 -2.83 4.46
CA ASP A 154 -13.21 -2.59 5.83
C ASP A 154 -12.07 -1.55 5.85
N ALA A 155 -12.13 -0.58 6.76
CA ALA A 155 -11.13 0.50 6.91
C ALA A 155 -9.68 0.03 7.17
N VAL A 156 -9.49 -1.24 7.55
CA VAL A 156 -8.20 -1.86 7.91
C VAL A 156 -7.71 -2.88 6.86
N ARG A 157 -8.10 -2.69 5.60
CA ARG A 157 -7.64 -3.47 4.43
C ARG A 157 -7.05 -2.52 3.38
N PRO A 158 -5.82 -1.99 3.61
CA PRO A 158 -5.25 -0.90 2.81
C PRO A 158 -4.76 -1.34 1.42
N PHE A 159 -4.62 -2.64 1.15
CA PHE A 159 -4.04 -3.20 -0.08
C PHE A 159 -5.11 -3.68 -1.05
N VAL A 160 -6.10 -2.83 -1.33
CA VAL A 160 -7.11 -3.08 -2.36
C VAL A 160 -6.70 -2.39 -3.66
N ASP A 161 -6.83 -3.09 -4.78
CA ASP A 161 -6.55 -2.55 -6.12
C ASP A 161 -7.84 -2.34 -6.93
N GLU A 162 -7.69 -1.62 -8.05
CA GLU A 162 -8.82 -1.29 -8.92
C GLU A 162 -9.40 -2.53 -9.64
N ASP A 163 -8.58 -3.55 -9.93
CA ASP A 163 -9.03 -4.77 -10.62
C ASP A 163 -10.10 -5.51 -9.82
N ILE A 164 -9.82 -5.82 -8.54
CA ILE A 164 -10.81 -6.53 -7.72
C ILE A 164 -12.07 -5.69 -7.50
N LEU A 165 -11.92 -4.37 -7.32
CA LEU A 165 -13.03 -3.43 -7.16
C LEU A 165 -13.93 -3.43 -8.41
N LEU A 166 -13.34 -3.34 -9.60
CA LEU A 166 -14.06 -3.37 -10.86
C LEU A 166 -14.78 -4.71 -11.06
N ARG A 167 -14.11 -5.83 -10.72
CA ARG A 167 -14.68 -7.18 -10.84
C ARG A 167 -15.88 -7.39 -9.92
N VAL A 168 -15.81 -6.97 -8.65
CA VAL A 168 -16.95 -7.09 -7.72
C VAL A 168 -18.10 -6.17 -8.14
N VAL A 169 -17.82 -4.94 -8.59
CA VAL A 169 -18.85 -4.01 -9.07
C VAL A 169 -19.56 -4.56 -10.30
N THR A 170 -18.80 -5.05 -11.29
CA THR A 170 -19.34 -5.65 -12.51
C THR A 170 -20.24 -6.85 -12.17
N ALA A 171 -19.74 -7.77 -11.33
CA ALA A 171 -20.51 -8.93 -10.92
C ALA A 171 -21.76 -8.57 -10.09
N ALA A 172 -21.67 -7.55 -9.24
CA ALA A 172 -22.82 -7.07 -8.47
C ALA A 172 -23.89 -6.43 -9.37
N ASN A 173 -23.49 -5.72 -10.43
CA ASN A 173 -24.42 -5.17 -11.40
C ASN A 173 -25.20 -6.27 -12.14
N GLU A 174 -24.57 -7.42 -12.40
CA GLU A 174 -25.20 -8.57 -13.05
C GLU A 174 -26.03 -9.45 -12.10
N HIS A 175 -25.57 -9.63 -10.86
CA HIS A 175 -26.11 -10.64 -9.92
C HIS A 175 -26.81 -10.03 -8.70
N GLY A 176 -26.86 -8.70 -8.59
CA GLY A 176 -27.36 -7.96 -7.43
C GLY A 176 -26.38 -7.84 -6.26
N ALA A 177 -25.48 -8.82 -6.08
CA ALA A 177 -24.45 -8.81 -5.05
C ALA A 177 -23.20 -9.59 -5.50
N ALA A 178 -22.03 -9.19 -5.01
CA ALA A 178 -20.78 -9.90 -5.23
C ALA A 178 -19.78 -9.66 -4.09
N GLY A 179 -18.85 -10.61 -3.90
CA GLY A 179 -17.81 -10.48 -2.89
C GLY A 179 -16.54 -11.24 -3.22
N ALA A 180 -15.42 -10.69 -2.75
CA ALA A 180 -14.12 -11.36 -2.82
C ALA A 180 -14.06 -12.55 -1.85
N ILE A 181 -13.44 -13.64 -2.29
CA ILE A 181 -13.19 -14.83 -1.48
C ILE A 181 -11.73 -15.26 -1.57
N ARG A 182 -11.29 -15.99 -0.55
CA ARG A 182 -9.96 -16.62 -0.47
C ARG A 182 -10.07 -18.08 -0.04
N PRO A 183 -9.11 -18.93 -0.43
CA PRO A 183 -9.03 -20.29 0.09
C PRO A 183 -8.74 -20.28 1.59
N LEU A 184 -9.31 -21.25 2.32
CA LEU A 184 -9.00 -21.46 3.73
C LEU A 184 -7.59 -22.04 3.88
N VAL A 185 -6.78 -21.44 4.75
CA VAL A 185 -5.46 -21.98 5.13
C VAL A 185 -5.64 -23.07 6.19
N SER A 186 -6.32 -22.72 7.28
CA SER A 186 -6.57 -23.62 8.41
C SER A 186 -7.84 -24.46 8.22
N THR A 187 -7.86 -25.63 8.85
CA THR A 187 -9.08 -26.43 9.04
C THR A 187 -10.07 -25.67 9.92
N VAL A 188 -11.35 -25.65 9.54
CA VAL A 188 -12.42 -25.03 10.33
C VAL A 188 -13.12 -26.12 11.14
N ILE A 189 -13.20 -25.92 12.45
CA ILE A 189 -13.81 -26.85 13.40
C ILE A 189 -14.91 -26.15 14.20
N SER A 190 -15.93 -26.92 14.59
CA SER A 190 -16.92 -26.51 15.58
C SER A 190 -16.52 -27.08 16.94
N PRO A 191 -16.41 -26.26 18.01
CA PRO A 191 -16.25 -26.76 19.36
C PRO A 191 -17.59 -27.09 20.01
N SER A 192 -17.63 -28.09 20.88
CA SER A 192 -18.73 -28.36 21.79
C SER A 192 -18.74 -27.38 22.97
N ALA A 193 -19.83 -27.35 23.76
CA ALA A 193 -19.98 -26.42 24.89
C ALA A 193 -18.92 -26.59 26.00
N ASP A 194 -18.34 -27.79 26.13
CA ASP A 194 -17.25 -28.11 27.06
C ASP A 194 -15.84 -27.86 26.48
N GLY A 195 -15.74 -27.32 25.25
CA GLY A 195 -14.48 -26.96 24.61
C GLY A 195 -13.78 -28.11 23.88
N CYS A 196 -14.46 -29.23 23.67
CA CYS A 196 -13.96 -30.35 22.87
C CYS A 196 -14.26 -30.16 21.38
N LEU A 197 -13.60 -30.95 20.52
CA LEU A 197 -13.93 -30.99 19.09
C LEU A 197 -15.28 -31.68 18.88
N ASP A 198 -16.23 -30.99 18.24
CA ASP A 198 -17.49 -31.57 17.79
C ASP A 198 -17.35 -32.14 16.38
N HIS A 199 -17.08 -31.28 15.39
CA HIS A 199 -16.84 -31.72 14.01
C HIS A 199 -15.93 -30.75 13.23
N SER A 200 -15.44 -31.21 12.08
CA SER A 200 -14.65 -30.42 11.12
C SER A 200 -15.43 -30.21 9.83
N LEU A 201 -15.31 -29.03 9.24
CA LEU A 201 -15.87 -28.75 7.91
C LEU A 201 -14.96 -29.29 6.80
N ASP A 202 -15.57 -29.68 5.68
CA ASP A 202 -14.85 -30.03 4.44
C ASP A 202 -14.24 -28.77 3.81
N ARG A 203 -12.94 -28.56 4.02
CA ARG A 203 -12.23 -27.35 3.61
C ARG A 203 -12.36 -27.05 2.11
N ALA A 204 -12.47 -28.07 1.27
CA ALA A 204 -12.57 -27.87 -0.19
C ALA A 204 -13.87 -27.16 -0.61
N LYS A 205 -14.94 -27.35 0.19
CA LYS A 205 -16.28 -26.77 -0.04
C LYS A 205 -16.48 -25.38 0.56
N HIS A 206 -15.48 -24.87 1.30
CA HIS A 206 -15.61 -23.60 2.03
C HIS A 206 -14.53 -22.60 1.59
N ARG A 207 -14.81 -21.33 1.82
CA ARG A 207 -13.94 -20.20 1.50
C ARG A 207 -14.00 -19.17 2.64
N ALA A 208 -12.94 -18.39 2.79
CA ALA A 208 -12.98 -17.19 3.60
C ALA A 208 -13.63 -16.06 2.79
N SER A 209 -14.68 -15.44 3.33
CA SER A 209 -15.27 -14.23 2.77
C SER A 209 -14.40 -13.03 3.12
N GLU A 210 -14.08 -12.22 2.11
CA GLU A 210 -13.21 -11.05 2.23
C GLU A 210 -13.89 -9.81 1.66
N MET A 211 -13.25 -8.66 1.86
CA MET A 211 -13.64 -7.40 1.23
C MET A 211 -12.67 -7.12 0.06
N PRO A 212 -13.07 -6.37 -0.98
CA PRO A 212 -14.34 -5.65 -1.10
C PRO A 212 -15.53 -6.56 -1.41
N GLN A 213 -16.71 -6.07 -1.03
CA GLN A 213 -18.00 -6.60 -1.49
C GLN A 213 -18.74 -5.47 -2.21
N ALA A 214 -19.56 -5.80 -3.19
CA ALA A 214 -20.35 -4.83 -3.93
C ALA A 214 -21.79 -5.32 -4.09
N PHE A 215 -22.72 -4.37 -4.16
CA PHE A 215 -24.15 -4.65 -4.21
C PHE A 215 -24.85 -3.62 -5.09
N LEU A 216 -25.89 -4.03 -5.82
CA LEU A 216 -26.90 -3.06 -6.23
C LEU A 216 -27.43 -2.36 -4.98
N PHE A 217 -27.45 -1.03 -5.01
CA PHE A 217 -27.72 -0.24 -3.81
C PHE A 217 -29.09 -0.57 -3.22
N ASP A 218 -30.11 -0.67 -4.06
CA ASP A 218 -31.48 -0.95 -3.64
C ASP A 218 -31.60 -2.31 -2.95
N VAL A 219 -30.91 -3.33 -3.47
CA VAL A 219 -30.91 -4.68 -2.89
C VAL A 219 -30.33 -4.67 -1.49
N ILE A 220 -29.16 -4.07 -1.29
CA ILE A 220 -28.53 -4.10 0.02
C ILE A 220 -29.23 -3.16 1.00
N TYR A 221 -29.69 -1.99 0.55
CA TYR A 221 -30.41 -1.06 1.40
C TYR A 221 -31.73 -1.66 1.90
N GLU A 222 -32.50 -2.31 1.02
CA GLU A 222 -33.71 -3.05 1.39
C GLU A 222 -33.40 -4.20 2.35
N ALA A 223 -32.33 -4.97 2.10
CA ALA A 223 -31.91 -6.05 3.00
C ALA A 223 -31.61 -5.53 4.41
N TYR A 224 -31.00 -4.35 4.54
CA TYR A 224 -30.76 -3.72 5.84
C TYR A 224 -32.03 -3.15 6.48
N GLN A 225 -32.98 -2.65 5.70
CA GLN A 225 -34.28 -2.18 6.22
C GLN A 225 -35.13 -3.33 6.76
N GLN A 226 -35.08 -4.51 6.13
CA GLN A 226 -35.80 -5.72 6.58
C GLN A 226 -35.03 -6.52 7.66
N CYS A 227 -33.76 -6.19 7.89
CA CYS A 227 -32.89 -6.94 8.78
C CYS A 227 -33.40 -6.92 10.24
N SER A 228 -33.52 -8.09 10.86
CA SER A 228 -33.85 -8.18 12.28
C SER A 228 -32.77 -7.57 13.18
N ASP A 229 -33.16 -7.05 14.34
CA ASP A 229 -32.20 -6.53 15.32
C ASP A 229 -31.17 -7.59 15.75
N TYR A 230 -31.56 -8.87 15.81
CA TYR A 230 -30.64 -9.97 16.11
C TYR A 230 -29.52 -10.07 15.07
N ASP A 231 -29.86 -10.05 13.77
CA ASP A 231 -28.87 -10.11 12.70
C ASP A 231 -28.05 -8.82 12.59
N LEU A 232 -28.64 -7.66 12.90
CA LEU A 232 -27.89 -6.40 13.02
C LEU A 232 -26.87 -6.44 14.17
N GLU A 233 -27.14 -7.19 15.24
CA GLU A 233 -26.27 -7.30 16.40
C GLU A 233 -25.15 -8.33 16.19
N PHE A 234 -25.51 -9.54 15.72
CA PHE A 234 -24.59 -10.69 15.70
C PHE A 234 -24.11 -11.08 14.30
N GLY A 235 -24.73 -10.54 13.24
CA GLY A 235 -24.31 -10.80 11.87
C GLY A 235 -22.90 -10.29 11.59
N THR A 236 -22.19 -11.00 10.71
CA THR A 236 -20.83 -10.62 10.29
C THR A 236 -20.70 -10.39 8.79
N GLU A 237 -21.70 -10.80 8.00
CA GLU A 237 -21.60 -10.99 6.55
C GLU A 237 -22.76 -10.29 5.81
N CYS A 238 -22.44 -9.32 4.95
CA CYS A 238 -23.43 -8.55 4.19
C CYS A 238 -24.07 -9.37 3.06
N LEU A 239 -23.30 -10.27 2.43
CA LEU A 239 -23.82 -11.18 1.39
C LEU A 239 -24.92 -12.08 1.95
N GLN A 240 -24.81 -12.46 3.23
CA GLN A 240 -25.81 -13.26 3.93
C GLN A 240 -27.11 -12.47 4.17
N LEU A 241 -27.02 -11.15 4.42
CA LEU A 241 -28.21 -10.31 4.54
C LEU A 241 -28.93 -10.19 3.18
N ALA A 242 -28.20 -9.93 2.10
CA ALA A 242 -28.77 -9.87 0.75
C ALA A 242 -29.45 -11.18 0.34
N LEU A 243 -28.86 -12.33 0.71
CA LEU A 243 -29.47 -13.65 0.48
C LEU A 243 -30.71 -13.88 1.33
N LYS A 244 -30.66 -13.58 2.63
CA LYS A 244 -31.72 -13.90 3.58
C LYS A 244 -32.96 -13.02 3.40
N TYR A 245 -32.77 -11.72 3.17
CA TYR A 245 -33.84 -10.73 3.16
C TYR A 245 -34.28 -10.31 1.75
N CYS A 246 -33.44 -10.50 0.73
CA CYS A 246 -33.75 -10.12 -0.65
C CYS A 246 -33.55 -11.26 -1.66
N HIS A 247 -33.35 -12.50 -1.19
CA HIS A 247 -33.14 -13.69 -2.02
C HIS A 247 -32.04 -13.55 -3.09
N THR A 248 -31.09 -12.64 -2.86
CA THR A 248 -30.04 -12.32 -3.83
C THR A 248 -28.84 -13.21 -3.61
N LYS A 249 -28.53 -14.05 -4.59
CA LYS A 249 -27.37 -14.95 -4.55
C LYS A 249 -26.13 -14.22 -5.03
N ALA A 250 -25.25 -13.89 -4.10
CA ALA A 250 -24.01 -13.19 -4.43
C ALA A 250 -23.07 -14.01 -5.32
N LYS A 251 -22.44 -13.34 -6.29
CA LYS A 251 -21.32 -13.90 -7.06
C LYS A 251 -20.04 -13.86 -6.23
N LEU A 252 -19.38 -15.01 -6.08
CA LEU A 252 -18.10 -15.10 -5.37
C LEU A 252 -16.94 -15.03 -6.37
N LEU A 253 -15.95 -14.19 -6.06
CA LEU A 253 -14.81 -13.91 -6.93
C LEU A 253 -13.49 -14.17 -6.20
N GLU A 254 -12.57 -14.88 -6.84
CA GLU A 254 -11.24 -15.10 -6.26
C GLU A 254 -10.47 -13.78 -6.11
N GLY A 255 -10.00 -13.54 -4.89
CA GLY A 255 -9.23 -12.36 -4.50
C GLY A 255 -7.75 -12.67 -4.23
N SER A 256 -6.90 -11.67 -4.37
CA SER A 256 -5.46 -11.80 -4.09
C SER A 256 -5.19 -12.01 -2.60
N PRO A 257 -4.02 -12.56 -2.22
CA PRO A 257 -3.63 -12.67 -0.83
C PRO A 257 -3.76 -11.34 -0.07
N ASP A 258 -3.37 -10.23 -0.69
CA ASP A 258 -3.30 -8.85 -0.16
C ASP A 258 -4.59 -8.31 0.45
N LEU A 259 -5.72 -8.94 0.16
CA LEU A 259 -7.00 -8.54 0.70
C LEU A 259 -7.17 -8.78 2.20
N TRP A 260 -6.22 -9.40 2.92
CA TRP A 260 -6.38 -9.72 4.35
C TRP A 260 -6.64 -8.49 5.23
N LYS A 261 -7.29 -8.75 6.36
CA LYS A 261 -7.63 -7.74 7.35
C LYS A 261 -6.51 -7.57 8.36
N VAL A 262 -6.02 -6.34 8.55
CA VAL A 262 -5.14 -6.04 9.69
C VAL A 262 -5.95 -6.16 10.97
N THR A 263 -5.64 -7.19 11.76
CA THR A 263 -6.41 -7.61 12.93
C THR A 263 -5.55 -7.66 14.20
N TYR A 264 -4.32 -8.12 14.07
CA TYR A 264 -3.36 -8.31 15.15
C TYR A 264 -2.13 -7.41 14.97
N LYS A 265 -1.30 -7.32 16.01
CA LYS A 265 -0.05 -6.53 15.98
C LYS A 265 0.93 -7.01 14.90
N GLN A 266 1.05 -8.32 14.70
CA GLN A 266 1.90 -8.90 13.64
C GLN A 266 1.47 -8.44 12.24
N ASP A 267 0.17 -8.20 12.03
CA ASP A 267 -0.36 -7.74 10.75
C ASP A 267 0.06 -6.29 10.47
N LEU A 268 0.29 -5.47 11.51
CA LEU A 268 0.85 -4.12 11.35
C LEU A 268 2.30 -4.18 10.86
N TYR A 269 3.09 -5.14 11.35
CA TYR A 269 4.47 -5.33 10.87
C TYR A 269 4.48 -5.75 9.40
N ALA A 270 3.61 -6.71 9.04
CA ALA A 270 3.46 -7.12 7.64
C ALA A 270 3.03 -5.93 6.75
N ALA A 271 2.05 -5.15 7.19
CA ALA A 271 1.58 -3.98 6.46
C ALA A 271 2.67 -2.91 6.32
N GLU A 272 3.45 -2.63 7.37
CA GLU A 272 4.59 -1.71 7.31
C GLU A 272 5.63 -2.17 6.30
N SER A 273 6.02 -3.45 6.34
CA SER A 273 6.99 -4.01 5.40
C SER A 273 6.52 -3.92 3.95
N MET A 274 5.26 -4.24 3.66
CA MET A 274 4.71 -4.10 2.30
C MET A 274 4.65 -2.65 1.84
N ILE A 275 4.28 -1.73 2.72
CA ILE A 275 4.25 -0.31 2.41
C ILE A 275 5.66 0.16 2.06
N LYS A 276 6.66 -0.15 2.91
CA LYS A 276 8.07 0.17 2.67
C LYS A 276 8.58 -0.40 1.36
N GLU A 277 8.27 -1.67 1.08
CA GLU A 277 8.66 -2.33 -0.16
C GLU A 277 8.09 -1.60 -1.37
N LYS A 278 6.78 -1.28 -1.37
CA LYS A 278 6.10 -0.60 -2.48
C LYS A 278 6.68 0.77 -2.79
N ILE A 279 6.98 1.58 -1.77
CA ILE A 279 7.55 2.93 -1.96
C ILE A 279 9.06 2.92 -2.21
N SER A 280 9.70 1.75 -2.16
CA SER A 280 11.15 1.59 -2.43
C SER A 280 11.46 1.17 -3.87
N GLN A 281 10.42 0.96 -4.70
CA GLN A 281 10.57 0.52 -6.09
C GLN A 281 10.95 1.66 -7.06
N GLU A 282 10.99 2.90 -6.60
CA GLU A 282 11.32 4.07 -7.44
C GLU A 282 12.37 4.93 -6.72
N ILE A 283 13.47 5.23 -7.40
CA ILE A 283 14.52 6.13 -6.92
C ILE A 283 14.84 7.14 -8.02
N CYS A 284 14.86 8.42 -7.66
CA CYS A 284 15.28 9.49 -8.56
C CYS A 284 16.66 10.03 -8.17
N VAL A 285 17.60 9.99 -9.12
CA VAL A 285 18.90 10.65 -9.00
C VAL A 285 18.75 12.11 -9.42
N ILE A 286 19.16 13.02 -8.54
CA ILE A 286 19.18 14.46 -8.77
C ILE A 286 20.62 14.88 -9.05
N GLU A 287 20.81 15.48 -10.22
CA GLU A 287 22.11 15.94 -10.73
C GLU A 287 22.08 17.48 -10.79
N ASN A 288 23.07 18.18 -10.23
CA ASN A 288 23.02 19.64 -10.12
C ASN A 288 23.84 20.37 -11.20
N THR A 289 24.96 19.80 -11.66
CA THR A 289 25.83 20.42 -12.68
C THR A 289 26.23 19.45 -13.80
N LYS A 290 26.71 19.99 -14.93
CA LYS A 290 27.25 19.17 -16.05
C LYS A 290 28.45 18.32 -15.67
N ASP A 291 29.26 18.76 -14.71
CA ASP A 291 30.42 17.99 -14.23
C ASP A 291 29.96 16.78 -13.38
N GLU A 292 28.85 16.94 -12.65
CA GLU A 292 28.18 15.89 -11.87
C GLU A 292 27.42 14.87 -12.73
N GLU A 293 27.08 15.19 -13.99
CA GLU A 293 26.45 14.23 -14.93
C GLU A 293 27.31 12.98 -15.10
N SER A 294 28.65 13.11 -15.08
CA SER A 294 29.56 11.97 -15.29
C SER A 294 29.53 10.97 -14.13
N VAL A 295 29.66 11.43 -12.88
CA VAL A 295 29.64 10.57 -11.69
C VAL A 295 28.22 10.17 -11.28
N GLY A 296 27.24 11.04 -11.52
CA GLY A 296 25.81 10.74 -11.34
C GLY A 296 25.38 9.60 -12.27
N TYR A 297 25.82 9.65 -13.53
CA TYR A 297 25.60 8.56 -14.49
C TYR A 297 26.24 7.24 -14.02
N LEU A 298 27.49 7.27 -13.55
CA LEU A 298 28.16 6.07 -13.02
C LEU A 298 27.39 5.45 -11.85
N LEU A 299 27.00 6.25 -10.86
CA LEU A 299 26.23 5.79 -9.71
C LEU A 299 24.87 5.23 -10.14
N LYS A 300 24.20 5.90 -11.07
CA LYS A 300 22.91 5.48 -11.62
C LYS A 300 22.98 4.11 -12.29
N GLU A 301 24.00 3.87 -13.11
CA GLU A 301 24.19 2.57 -13.77
C GLU A 301 24.48 1.46 -12.76
N VAL A 302 25.30 1.73 -11.72
CA VAL A 302 25.54 0.76 -10.65
C VAL A 302 24.27 0.49 -9.84
N LEU A 303 23.48 1.51 -9.51
CA LEU A 303 22.20 1.34 -8.83
C LEU A 303 21.23 0.45 -9.62
N ARG A 304 21.16 0.62 -10.95
CA ARG A 304 20.32 -0.23 -11.81
C ARG A 304 20.77 -1.68 -11.82
N ASN A 305 22.07 -1.92 -11.78
CA ASN A 305 22.63 -3.27 -11.81
C ASN A 305 22.51 -3.98 -10.45
N GLU A 306 22.71 -3.27 -9.35
CA GLU A 306 22.70 -3.85 -8.00
C GLU A 306 21.28 -3.94 -7.41
N LEU A 307 20.44 -2.93 -7.64
CA LEU A 307 19.07 -2.88 -7.14
C LEU A 307 18.09 -3.45 -8.17
N ASN A 308 18.19 -4.76 -8.39
CA ASN A 308 17.29 -5.50 -9.26
C ASN A 308 15.83 -5.19 -8.88
N PHE A 309 15.00 -4.86 -9.88
CA PHE A 309 13.57 -4.51 -9.74
C PHE A 309 13.24 -3.10 -9.24
N VAL A 310 14.24 -2.25 -8.94
CA VAL A 310 14.00 -0.84 -8.64
C VAL A 310 14.10 0.00 -9.92
N ASN A 311 13.10 0.83 -10.19
CA ASN A 311 13.15 1.79 -11.28
C ASN A 311 14.02 3.00 -10.87
N ILE A 312 15.10 3.22 -11.63
CA ILE A 312 16.05 4.31 -11.39
C ILE A 312 15.92 5.36 -12.51
N THR A 313 15.44 6.53 -12.12
CA THR A 313 15.29 7.72 -12.99
C THR A 313 16.34 8.78 -12.63
N SER A 314 16.57 9.76 -13.52
CA SER A 314 17.36 10.95 -13.17
C SER A 314 16.67 12.22 -13.66
N THR A 315 16.84 13.31 -12.91
CA THR A 315 16.26 14.62 -13.22
C THR A 315 17.26 15.72 -12.85
N PRO A 316 17.52 16.70 -13.74
CA PRO A 316 18.33 17.87 -13.41
C PRO A 316 17.67 18.72 -12.31
N LEU A 317 18.47 19.27 -11.40
CA LEU A 317 17.97 20.07 -10.28
C LEU A 317 17.11 21.26 -10.71
N GLU A 318 17.47 21.94 -11.81
CA GLU A 318 16.75 23.10 -12.34
C GLU A 318 15.27 22.81 -12.65
N HIS A 319 14.93 21.55 -12.92
CA HIS A 319 13.59 21.11 -13.26
C HIS A 319 12.81 20.54 -12.06
N THR A 320 13.41 20.43 -10.87
CA THR A 320 12.76 19.81 -9.70
C THR A 320 11.56 20.61 -9.18
N GLY A 321 11.64 21.95 -9.17
CA GLY A 321 10.55 22.83 -8.73
C GLY A 321 9.27 22.73 -9.58
N GLY A 322 9.39 22.38 -10.86
CA GLY A 322 8.24 22.14 -11.76
C GLY A 322 7.78 20.68 -11.81
N ASN A 323 8.56 19.73 -11.29
CA ASN A 323 8.35 18.29 -11.45
C ASN A 323 7.79 17.57 -10.22
N ILE A 324 7.44 18.27 -9.13
CA ILE A 324 6.86 17.66 -7.92
C ILE A 324 5.63 16.80 -8.24
N GLN A 325 4.76 17.27 -9.14
CA GLN A 325 3.60 16.49 -9.59
C GLN A 325 4.02 15.19 -10.31
N ASN A 326 5.10 15.21 -11.09
CA ASN A 326 5.62 14.03 -11.76
C ASN A 326 6.15 13.01 -10.73
N PHE A 327 6.82 13.45 -9.66
CA PHE A 327 7.24 12.56 -8.57
C PHE A 327 6.06 11.94 -7.82
N LEU A 328 4.98 12.72 -7.59
CA LEU A 328 3.75 12.19 -6.99
C LEU A 328 3.07 11.15 -7.88
N ILE A 329 3.00 11.39 -9.20
CA ILE A 329 2.44 10.46 -10.19
C ILE A 329 3.29 9.19 -10.26
N ALA A 330 4.61 9.33 -10.30
CA ALA A 330 5.57 8.23 -10.31
C ALA A 330 5.67 7.52 -8.94
N GLN A 331 5.07 8.06 -7.87
CA GLN A 331 5.19 7.56 -6.50
C GLN A 331 6.65 7.47 -6.03
N CYS A 332 7.48 8.45 -6.44
CA CYS A 332 8.87 8.53 -6.03
C CYS A 332 8.99 9.20 -4.64
N TYR A 333 9.52 8.44 -3.67
CA TYR A 333 9.74 8.90 -2.28
C TYR A 333 11.20 8.71 -1.83
N SER A 334 12.11 8.53 -2.78
CA SER A 334 13.52 8.26 -2.55
C SER A 334 14.36 9.06 -3.56
N PHE A 335 15.20 9.96 -3.05
CA PHE A 335 16.01 10.86 -3.86
C PHE A 335 17.49 10.71 -3.52
N ILE A 336 18.33 10.67 -4.54
CA ILE A 336 19.79 10.63 -4.40
C ILE A 336 20.33 11.91 -4.99
N CYS A 337 20.84 12.82 -4.17
CA CYS A 337 21.43 14.06 -4.65
C CYS A 337 22.94 13.83 -4.77
N VAL A 338 23.47 13.93 -5.98
CA VAL A 338 24.90 13.74 -6.24
C VAL A 338 25.58 15.09 -6.25
N ASN A 339 26.60 15.26 -5.39
CA ASN A 339 27.39 16.47 -5.29
C ASN A 339 28.88 16.14 -5.56
N VAL A 340 29.53 16.92 -6.43
CA VAL A 340 30.98 16.84 -6.68
C VAL A 340 31.64 18.09 -6.10
N VAL A 341 32.47 17.90 -5.08
CA VAL A 341 33.38 18.86 -4.42
C VAL A 341 33.02 20.34 -4.62
N SER A 342 31.82 20.71 -4.20
CA SER A 342 31.55 22.05 -3.74
C SER A 342 30.83 21.92 -2.40
N SER A 343 31.30 22.65 -1.39
CA SER A 343 30.63 22.79 -0.10
C SER A 343 29.29 23.53 -0.20
N ASN A 344 28.71 23.62 -1.41
CA ASN A 344 27.56 24.44 -1.70
C ASN A 344 26.26 23.66 -1.50
N PHE A 345 25.86 23.55 -0.23
CA PHE A 345 24.58 22.95 0.14
C PHE A 345 23.36 23.77 -0.30
N GLN A 346 23.52 24.97 -0.87
CA GLN A 346 22.40 25.86 -1.23
C GLN A 346 21.39 25.17 -2.16
N GLU A 347 21.88 24.38 -3.10
CA GLU A 347 21.07 23.65 -4.07
C GLU A 347 20.30 22.50 -3.42
N THR A 348 20.98 21.72 -2.57
CA THR A 348 20.35 20.69 -1.74
C THR A 348 19.31 21.30 -0.80
N GLN A 349 19.60 22.45 -0.18
CA GLN A 349 18.65 23.15 0.69
C GLN A 349 17.44 23.66 -0.08
N LYS A 350 17.62 24.16 -1.31
CA LYS A 350 16.53 24.57 -2.18
C LYS A 350 15.64 23.38 -2.55
N PHE A 351 16.23 22.23 -2.88
CA PHE A 351 15.49 21.01 -3.15
C PHE A 351 14.73 20.51 -1.91
N LEU A 352 15.38 20.49 -0.75
CA LEU A 352 14.74 20.11 0.51
C LEU A 352 13.58 21.05 0.85
N GLY A 353 13.75 22.37 0.69
CA GLY A 353 12.66 23.33 0.86
C GLY A 353 11.49 23.06 -0.09
N THR A 354 11.78 22.71 -1.35
CA THR A 354 10.77 22.30 -2.33
C THR A 354 10.02 21.03 -1.91
N LEU A 355 10.73 20.03 -1.37
CA LEU A 355 10.12 18.81 -0.82
C LEU A 355 9.26 19.11 0.41
N GLU A 356 9.71 20.00 1.29
CA GLU A 356 8.99 20.40 2.51
C GLU A 356 7.69 21.13 2.22
N GLU A 357 7.64 21.92 1.15
CA GLU A 357 6.44 22.60 0.66
C GLU A 357 5.49 21.65 -0.09
N SER A 358 5.97 20.48 -0.50
CA SER A 358 5.18 19.47 -1.21
C SER A 358 4.32 18.60 -0.29
N SER A 359 3.36 17.88 -0.88
CA SER A 359 2.57 16.86 -0.17
C SER A 359 3.27 15.49 -0.08
N LEU A 360 4.48 15.32 -0.60
CA LEU A 360 5.17 14.01 -0.59
C LEU A 360 5.47 13.53 0.85
N PRO A 361 6.14 14.34 1.71
CA PRO A 361 6.49 13.90 3.07
C PRO A 361 5.26 13.72 3.96
N LEU A 362 4.14 14.33 3.60
CA LEU A 362 2.87 14.13 4.28
C LEU A 362 2.34 12.71 4.09
N LEU A 363 2.55 12.09 2.93
CA LEU A 363 2.01 10.77 2.61
C LEU A 363 2.90 9.62 3.12
N TYR A 364 4.22 9.78 3.00
CA TYR A 364 5.24 8.80 3.39
C TYR A 364 6.54 9.50 3.81
N PRO A 365 7.38 8.87 4.65
CA PRO A 365 8.73 9.36 4.91
C PRO A 365 9.56 9.40 3.63
N VAL A 366 10.00 10.59 3.23
CA VAL A 366 10.83 10.77 2.03
C VAL A 366 12.29 10.52 2.40
N VAL A 367 12.97 9.64 1.68
CA VAL A 367 14.41 9.39 1.89
C VAL A 367 15.21 10.28 0.96
N VAL A 368 16.19 11.00 1.49
CA VAL A 368 17.14 11.79 0.71
C VAL A 368 18.54 11.36 1.10
N VAL A 369 19.32 10.87 0.14
CA VAL A 369 20.73 10.52 0.33
C VAL A 369 21.58 11.54 -0.41
N LEU A 370 22.40 12.30 0.34
CA LEU A 370 23.39 13.20 -0.22
C LEU A 370 24.68 12.43 -0.46
N VAL A 371 25.04 12.24 -1.73
CA VAL A 371 26.21 11.49 -2.13
C VAL A 371 27.32 12.46 -2.49
N TYR A 372 28.47 12.30 -1.84
CA TYR A 372 29.66 13.11 -2.09
C TYR A 372 30.76 12.22 -2.64
N PHE A 373 31.27 12.58 -3.81
CA PHE A 373 32.47 11.95 -4.38
C PHE A 373 33.71 12.71 -3.92
N LEU A 374 34.57 12.04 -3.14
CA LEU A 374 35.79 12.63 -2.59
C LEU A 374 36.98 11.71 -2.85
N ASP A 375 38.11 12.28 -3.29
CA ASP A 375 39.37 11.56 -3.28
C ASP A 375 39.97 11.63 -1.86
N LEU A 376 39.75 10.57 -1.08
CA LEU A 376 40.20 10.48 0.31
C LEU A 376 41.73 10.46 0.45
N THR A 377 42.48 10.33 -0.66
CA THR A 377 43.94 10.36 -0.66
C THR A 377 44.51 11.77 -0.82
N LEU A 378 43.72 12.72 -1.35
CA LEU A 378 44.15 14.09 -1.67
C LEU A 378 43.57 15.15 -0.73
N VAL A 379 42.46 14.88 -0.04
CA VAL A 379 41.75 15.88 0.77
C VAL A 379 42.21 15.85 2.24
N PRO A 380 42.62 16.97 2.86
CA PRO A 380 42.77 17.07 4.31
C PRO A 380 41.40 16.91 4.97
N LEU A 381 41.13 15.71 5.52
CA LEU A 381 39.81 15.33 6.05
C LEU A 381 39.23 16.32 7.07
N THR A 382 40.04 17.09 7.79
CA THR A 382 39.58 17.92 8.91
C THR A 382 38.65 19.06 8.50
N GLN A 383 39.00 19.88 7.50
CA GLN A 383 38.19 21.06 7.17
C GLN A 383 36.94 20.71 6.37
N GLU A 384 37.02 19.73 5.46
CA GLU A 384 35.86 19.29 4.69
C GLU A 384 34.89 18.45 5.52
N MET A 385 35.37 17.60 6.44
CA MET A 385 34.46 16.89 7.35
C MET A 385 33.69 17.84 8.24
N GLU A 386 34.31 18.92 8.75
CA GLU A 386 33.58 19.92 9.54
C GLU A 386 32.40 20.52 8.75
N ASN A 387 32.60 20.81 7.46
CA ASN A 387 31.52 21.32 6.59
C ASN A 387 30.43 20.26 6.35
N LEU A 388 30.82 19.01 6.12
CA LEU A 388 29.89 17.89 5.87
C LEU A 388 29.08 17.52 7.12
N MET A 389 29.62 17.75 8.31
CA MET A 389 28.91 17.50 9.57
C MET A 389 27.68 18.40 9.76
N TRP A 390 27.55 19.47 8.97
CA TRP A 390 26.33 20.30 8.95
C TRP A 390 25.07 19.52 8.56
N ILE A 391 25.22 18.37 7.88
CA ILE A 391 24.13 17.45 7.56
C ILE A 391 23.33 17.03 8.80
N ARG A 392 23.94 17.01 10.00
CA ARG A 392 23.26 16.67 11.25
C ARG A 392 22.18 17.68 11.62
N GLU A 393 22.49 18.96 11.51
CA GLU A 393 21.54 20.03 11.81
C GLU A 393 20.46 20.10 10.74
N LEU A 394 20.84 19.97 9.46
CA LEU A 394 19.88 19.93 8.36
C LEU A 394 18.92 18.75 8.49
N ALA A 395 19.42 17.54 8.78
CA ALA A 395 18.61 16.34 8.99
C ALA A 395 17.62 16.49 10.15
N LYS A 396 18.02 17.18 11.23
CA LYS A 396 17.16 17.44 12.38
C LYS A 396 15.99 18.36 12.03
N GLU A 397 16.22 19.37 11.20
CA GLU A 397 15.17 20.28 10.73
C GLU A 397 14.20 19.58 9.78
N VAL A 398 14.71 18.95 8.72
CA VAL A 398 13.86 18.31 7.69
C VAL A 398 13.12 17.07 8.23
N LYS A 399 13.63 16.42 9.29
CA LYS A 399 12.94 15.33 9.98
C LYS A 399 11.61 15.76 10.59
N LYS A 400 11.48 17.03 11.03
CA LYS A 400 10.19 17.58 11.52
C LYS A 400 9.12 17.61 10.42
N ARG A 401 9.56 17.55 9.16
CA ARG A 401 8.73 17.49 7.95
C ARG A 401 8.70 16.09 7.34
N ASN A 402 9.08 15.05 8.08
CA ASN A 402 9.06 13.65 7.62
C ASN A 402 10.00 13.36 6.43
N VAL A 403 11.12 14.10 6.34
CA VAL A 403 12.22 13.83 5.41
C VAL A 403 13.37 13.19 6.19
N LEU A 404 13.87 12.07 5.69
CA LEU A 404 14.98 11.30 6.24
C LEU A 404 16.22 11.58 5.42
N LEU A 405 17.06 12.50 5.92
CA LEU A 405 18.28 12.91 5.25
C LEU A 405 19.49 12.15 5.80
N SER A 406 20.25 11.50 4.92
CA SER A 406 21.53 10.84 5.25
C SER A 406 22.61 11.25 4.26
N GLY A 407 23.87 11.21 4.68
CA GLY A 407 25.03 11.47 3.83
C GLY A 407 25.76 10.18 3.49
N LEU A 408 26.32 10.11 2.30
CA LEU A 408 27.17 9.01 1.84
C LEU A 408 28.40 9.58 1.15
N LEU A 409 29.57 9.26 1.68
CA LEU A 409 30.85 9.51 1.03
C LEU A 409 31.20 8.31 0.16
N ILE A 410 31.49 8.55 -1.11
CA ILE A 410 32.03 7.55 -2.03
C ILE A 410 33.46 7.96 -2.37
N ASN A 411 34.40 7.05 -2.11
CA ASN A 411 35.79 7.29 -2.46
C ASN A 411 35.98 7.33 -3.97
N TYR A 412 36.30 8.51 -4.50
CA TYR A 412 36.59 8.72 -5.92
C TYR A 412 38.07 8.46 -6.20
N SER A 413 38.40 7.21 -6.52
CA SER A 413 39.77 6.79 -6.82
C SER A 413 40.07 6.78 -8.31
N GLN A 414 41.31 7.09 -8.69
CA GLN A 414 41.81 6.85 -10.06
C GLN A 414 41.98 5.35 -10.38
N ASP A 415 41.98 4.49 -9.36
CA ASP A 415 41.93 3.03 -9.52
C ASP A 415 40.49 2.60 -9.81
N GLU A 416 40.24 2.21 -11.06
CA GLU A 416 38.91 1.85 -11.56
C GLU A 416 38.30 0.67 -10.78
N GLN A 417 39.11 -0.29 -10.31
CA GLN A 417 38.60 -1.42 -9.54
C GLN A 417 38.09 -0.97 -8.16
N LYS A 418 38.85 -0.11 -7.48
CA LYS A 418 38.46 0.44 -6.18
C LYS A 418 37.23 1.33 -6.29
N LEU A 419 37.16 2.16 -7.34
CA LEU A 419 35.98 2.99 -7.59
C LEU A 419 34.73 2.13 -7.82
N GLN A 420 34.82 1.06 -8.61
CA GLN A 420 33.71 0.13 -8.84
C GLN A 420 33.29 -0.62 -7.57
N GLU A 421 34.22 -0.93 -6.67
CA GLU A 421 33.89 -1.51 -5.36
C GLU A 421 33.15 -0.49 -4.47
N SER A 422 33.66 0.73 -4.35
CA SER A 422 33.01 1.80 -3.57
C SER A 422 31.63 2.17 -4.13
N LEU A 423 31.45 2.21 -5.44
CA LEU A 423 30.13 2.44 -6.05
C LEU A 423 29.14 1.32 -5.71
N ARG A 424 29.55 0.05 -5.73
CA ARG A 424 28.69 -1.09 -5.37
C ARG A 424 28.34 -1.10 -3.88
N GLN A 425 29.30 -0.79 -3.01
CA GLN A 425 29.02 -0.59 -1.58
C GLN A 425 28.06 0.58 -1.36
N GLY A 426 28.26 1.69 -2.07
CA GLY A 426 27.38 2.85 -2.03
C GLY A 426 25.95 2.53 -2.46
N ALA A 427 25.78 1.81 -3.57
CA ALA A 427 24.48 1.33 -4.03
C ALA A 427 23.79 0.42 -2.99
N SER A 428 24.55 -0.48 -2.36
CA SER A 428 24.04 -1.35 -1.28
C SER A 428 23.57 -0.55 -0.06
N ILE A 429 24.35 0.46 0.36
CA ILE A 429 23.99 1.34 1.48
C ILE A 429 22.73 2.15 1.15
N ILE A 430 22.67 2.73 -0.05
CA ILE A 430 21.50 3.48 -0.54
C ILE A 430 20.26 2.57 -0.53
N GLY A 431 20.37 1.35 -1.07
CA GLY A 431 19.28 0.36 -1.05
C GLY A 431 18.79 0.07 0.37
N ALA A 432 19.71 -0.09 1.33
CA ALA A 432 19.35 -0.31 2.73
C ALA A 432 18.66 0.91 3.36
N LEU A 433 19.14 2.13 3.12
CA LEU A 433 18.52 3.36 3.61
C LEU A 433 17.09 3.54 3.06
N VAL A 434 16.91 3.30 1.76
CA VAL A 434 15.62 3.39 1.07
C VAL A 434 14.63 2.34 1.60
N LYS A 435 15.09 1.10 1.79
CA LYS A 435 14.26 0.00 2.27
C LYS A 435 13.84 0.15 3.73
N GLU A 436 14.78 0.47 4.61
CA GLU A 436 14.53 0.53 6.05
C GLU A 436 13.76 1.78 6.47
N ARG A 437 14.02 2.92 5.80
CA ARG A 437 13.46 4.24 6.14
C ARG A 437 13.59 4.56 7.64
N SER A 438 14.73 4.17 8.20
CA SER A 438 14.99 4.31 9.64
C SER A 438 15.42 5.73 9.97
N SER A 439 14.64 6.39 10.83
CA SER A 439 14.98 7.74 11.30
C SER A 439 16.20 7.79 12.24
N ALA A 440 16.75 6.62 12.61
CA ALA A 440 17.95 6.51 13.44
C ALA A 440 19.24 6.83 12.66
N LEU A 441 19.23 6.65 11.33
CA LEU A 441 20.35 6.95 10.45
C LEU A 441 20.30 8.36 9.86
N ALA A 442 19.27 9.14 10.20
CA ALA A 442 19.15 10.52 9.76
C ALA A 442 20.28 11.38 10.35
N GLY A 443 20.92 12.17 9.49
CA GLY A 443 22.07 13.02 9.81
C GLY A 443 23.40 12.28 9.95
N GLN A 444 23.44 10.96 9.70
CA GLN A 444 24.71 10.23 9.67
C GLN A 444 25.43 10.43 8.34
N LEU A 445 26.76 10.43 8.40
CA LEU A 445 27.64 10.42 7.24
C LEU A 445 28.24 9.02 7.12
N LEU A 446 27.77 8.27 6.14
CA LEU A 446 28.22 6.90 5.84
C LEU A 446 29.37 6.95 4.82
N VAL A 447 30.11 5.85 4.68
CA VAL A 447 31.27 5.76 3.79
C VAL A 447 31.20 4.47 2.98
N ALA A 448 31.52 4.57 1.71
CA ALA A 448 31.64 3.48 0.74
C ALA A 448 32.95 3.59 -0.07
#